data_AF-A0A4P6ZGI9-F1
#
_entry.id   AF-A0A4P6ZGI9-F1
#
_cell.length_a   1.000
_cell.length_b   1.000
_cell.length_c   1.000
_cell.angle_alpha   90.00
_cell.angle_beta   90.00
_cell.angle_gamma   90.00
#
_symmetry.space_group_name_H-M   'P 1'
#
loop_
_entity.id
_entity.type
_entity.pdbx_description
1 polymer ?
#
loop_
_entity_poly.entity_id
_entity_poly.type
_entity_poly.pdbx_seq_one_letter_code
_entity_poly.pdbx_strand_id
1 'polypeptide(L)'
;MNRASSEVNGFAELLQRFERNISILGRSKRTFDNYSRHVAAMALHFKTLPTELDPEQVKDYLYELQQRSQTPSQSYFKHTVYGLRFLLKTEGLPYNFLHLPAIPKVNKLPVILSREEIWRMLQTAELLKHKLLIGLIYGCGLRCMEVRNIELQHLDFDRKMLHIVQGKGQKDRYVPLSNTEFVRRFSLHILPRRFVRIRHYGILSSSWKRGKLQNLQSDLNIRIPEAKPKTLLNKCRCFKEGNLVTIALFGQRGPPQDFLFVTQPLSAK
;
A
#
# COMPACT_ATOMS: atom_id res chain seq x y z
N MET A 1 -19.68 20.16 9.44
CA MET A 1 -19.26 20.61 10.77
C MET A 1 -19.26 22.12 10.83
N ASN A 2 -18.31 22.81 10.19
CA ASN A 2 -18.23 24.28 10.23
C ASN A 2 -19.55 24.97 9.85
N ARG A 3 -20.20 24.52 8.76
CA ARG A 3 -21.52 25.01 8.35
C ARG A 3 -22.61 24.82 9.41
N ALA A 4 -22.63 23.68 10.09
CA ALA A 4 -23.60 23.39 11.14
C ALA A 4 -23.35 24.24 12.40
N SER A 5 -22.08 24.51 12.72
CA SER A 5 -21.71 25.41 13.82
C SER A 5 -22.11 26.87 13.57
N SER A 6 -22.25 27.28 12.31
CA SER A 6 -22.67 28.64 11.95
C SER A 6 -24.19 28.78 11.78
N GLU A 7 -24.87 27.75 11.27
CA GLU A 7 -26.31 27.82 10.97
C GLU A 7 -27.22 27.36 12.12
N VAL A 8 -26.69 26.58 13.08
CA VAL A 8 -27.47 26.02 14.19
C VAL A 8 -26.95 26.57 15.53
N ASN A 9 -27.82 27.28 16.24
CA ASN A 9 -27.51 27.83 17.56
C ASN A 9 -27.18 26.71 18.55
N GLY A 10 -26.11 26.88 19.36
CA GLY A 10 -25.68 25.91 20.36
C GLY A 10 -24.94 24.67 19.82
N PHE A 11 -24.87 24.47 18.50
CA PHE A 11 -24.23 23.29 17.93
C PHE A 11 -22.71 23.26 18.14
N ALA A 12 -22.06 24.42 18.18
CA ALA A 12 -20.64 24.54 18.47
C ALA A 12 -20.29 24.05 19.89
N GLU A 13 -21.10 24.41 20.89
CA GLU A 13 -20.93 23.96 22.27
C GLU A 13 -21.17 22.45 22.40
N LEU A 14 -22.23 21.94 21.76
CA LEU A 14 -22.52 20.51 21.71
C LEU A 14 -21.33 19.74 21.11
N LEU A 15 -20.74 20.22 20.02
CA LEU A 15 -19.56 19.58 19.41
C LEU A 15 -18.35 19.60 20.34
N GLN A 16 -18.11 20.67 21.09
CA GLN A 16 -17.01 20.73 22.06
C GLN A 16 -17.23 19.73 23.21
N ARG A 17 -18.45 19.63 23.74
CA ARG A 17 -18.80 18.60 24.74
C ARG A 17 -18.62 17.19 24.17
N PHE A 18 -19.02 16.99 22.93
CA PHE A 18 -18.86 15.73 22.21
C PHE A 18 -17.38 15.34 22.02
N GLU A 19 -16.53 16.28 21.62
CA GLU A 19 -15.08 16.07 21.48
C GLU A 19 -14.43 15.73 22.82
N ARG A 20 -14.78 16.48 23.87
CA ARG A 20 -14.29 16.25 25.24
C ARG A 20 -14.60 14.83 25.70
N ASN A 21 -15.83 14.37 25.53
CA ASN A 21 -16.24 13.04 25.96
C ASN A 21 -15.64 11.90 25.12
N ILE A 22 -15.45 12.09 23.82
CA ILE A 22 -14.71 11.13 22.97
C ILE A 22 -13.27 11.00 23.44
N SER A 23 -12.62 12.13 23.78
CA SER A 23 -11.26 12.15 24.31
C SER A 23 -11.16 11.44 25.66
N ILE A 24 -12.07 11.72 26.61
CA ILE A 24 -12.13 11.04 27.93
C ILE A 24 -12.27 9.52 27.78
N LEU A 25 -13.07 9.06 26.80
CA LEU A 25 -13.26 7.63 26.53
C LEU A 25 -12.09 6.99 25.75
N GLY A 26 -10.99 7.72 25.50
CA GLY A 26 -9.80 7.23 24.81
C GLY A 26 -10.04 6.85 23.35
N ARG A 27 -11.05 7.45 22.70
CA ARG A 27 -11.41 7.15 21.30
C ARG A 27 -10.61 8.04 20.35
N SER A 28 -10.41 7.53 19.12
CA SER A 28 -9.60 8.25 18.12
C SER A 28 -10.31 9.49 17.57
N LYS A 29 -9.54 10.52 17.17
CA LYS A 29 -10.08 11.71 16.46
C LYS A 29 -10.85 11.36 15.19
N ARG A 30 -10.45 10.28 14.49
CA ARG A 30 -11.18 9.74 13.33
C ARG A 30 -12.61 9.31 13.69
N THR A 31 -12.80 8.78 14.90
CA THR A 31 -14.13 8.40 15.42
C THR A 31 -14.98 9.64 15.68
N PHE A 32 -14.40 10.68 16.28
CA PHE A 32 -15.04 11.99 16.41
C PHE A 32 -15.47 12.52 15.04
N ASP A 33 -14.54 12.68 14.10
CA ASP A 33 -14.83 13.22 12.77
C ASP A 33 -15.92 12.44 12.04
N ASN A 34 -15.94 11.12 12.19
CA ASN A 34 -16.96 10.28 11.58
C ASN A 34 -18.34 10.56 12.20
N TYR A 35 -18.47 10.48 13.52
CA TYR A 35 -19.76 10.66 14.18
C TYR A 35 -20.27 12.09 14.07
N SER A 36 -19.39 13.08 14.29
CA SER A 36 -19.73 14.51 14.20
C SER A 36 -20.20 14.91 12.81
N ARG A 37 -19.70 14.28 11.74
CA ARG A 37 -20.22 14.48 10.38
C ARG A 37 -21.69 14.08 10.23
N HIS A 38 -22.09 12.94 10.77
CA HIS A 38 -23.48 12.50 10.70
C HIS A 38 -24.39 13.32 11.61
N VAL A 39 -23.93 13.64 12.82
CA VAL A 39 -24.65 14.50 13.76
C VAL A 39 -24.86 15.90 13.16
N ALA A 40 -23.83 16.47 12.52
CA ALA A 40 -23.93 17.75 11.84
C ALA A 40 -24.85 17.71 10.62
N ALA A 41 -24.88 16.61 9.86
CA ALA A 41 -25.78 16.47 8.72
C ALA A 41 -27.25 16.46 9.14
N MET A 42 -27.56 15.86 10.30
CA MET A 42 -28.92 15.86 10.85
C MET A 42 -29.29 17.24 11.42
N ALA A 43 -28.39 17.88 12.15
CA ALA A 43 -28.59 19.25 12.65
C ALA A 43 -28.86 20.25 11.51
N LEU A 44 -28.14 20.14 10.39
CA LEU A 44 -28.36 20.99 9.21
C LEU A 44 -29.70 20.73 8.51
N HIS A 45 -30.24 19.52 8.59
CA HIS A 45 -31.49 19.16 7.93
C HIS A 45 -32.69 19.80 8.64
N PHE A 46 -32.72 19.73 9.98
CA PHE A 46 -33.80 20.30 10.80
C PHE A 46 -33.52 21.72 11.29
N LYS A 47 -32.29 22.22 11.13
CA LYS A 47 -31.80 23.50 11.68
C LYS A 47 -31.95 23.63 13.20
N THR A 48 -32.02 22.50 13.90
CA THR A 48 -32.17 22.40 15.35
C THR A 48 -31.15 21.41 15.92
N LEU A 49 -31.00 21.42 17.25
CA LEU A 49 -30.09 20.49 17.89
C LEU A 49 -30.64 19.05 17.80
N PRO A 50 -29.81 18.06 17.48
CA PRO A 50 -30.18 16.64 17.49
C PRO A 50 -30.82 16.14 18.79
N THR A 51 -30.57 16.83 19.90
CA THR A 51 -31.08 16.53 21.24
C THR A 51 -32.51 17.06 21.46
N GLU A 52 -32.94 18.04 20.68
CA GLU A 52 -34.26 18.68 20.79
C GLU A 52 -35.27 18.12 19.79
N LEU A 53 -34.83 17.18 18.94
CA LEU A 53 -35.69 16.56 17.93
C LEU A 53 -36.68 15.60 18.54
N ASP A 54 -37.88 15.61 17.98
CA ASP A 54 -38.90 14.63 18.29
C ASP A 54 -38.54 13.25 17.68
N PRO A 55 -38.88 12.12 18.35
CA PRO A 55 -38.58 10.79 17.81
C PRO A 55 -39.24 10.51 16.46
N GLU A 56 -40.38 11.12 16.13
CA GLU A 56 -40.98 10.99 14.80
C GLU A 56 -40.13 11.67 13.73
N GLN A 57 -39.63 12.89 13.99
CA GLN A 57 -38.72 13.59 13.08
C GLN A 57 -37.45 12.78 12.80
N VAL A 58 -36.89 12.13 13.83
CA VAL A 58 -35.72 11.27 13.66
C VAL A 58 -36.06 10.03 12.82
N LYS A 59 -37.24 9.42 12.99
CA LYS A 59 -37.68 8.30 12.14
C LYS A 59 -37.84 8.72 10.69
N ASP A 60 -38.47 9.87 10.44
CA ASP A 60 -38.67 10.41 9.09
C ASP A 60 -37.33 10.68 8.40
N TYR A 61 -36.37 11.26 9.13
CA TYR A 61 -35.02 11.47 8.62
C TYR A 61 -34.32 10.16 8.27
N LEU A 62 -34.41 9.15 9.15
CA LEU A 62 -33.82 7.84 8.91
C LEU A 62 -34.49 7.12 7.73
N TYR A 63 -35.80 7.30 7.55
CA TYR A 63 -36.55 6.79 6.40
C TYR A 63 -36.11 7.47 5.11
N GLU A 64 -36.00 8.80 5.11
CA GLU A 64 -35.52 9.56 3.96
C GLU A 64 -34.08 9.17 3.58
N LEU A 65 -33.19 8.99 4.56
CA LEU A 65 -31.83 8.52 4.33
C LEU A 65 -31.78 7.14 3.65
N GLN A 66 -32.75 6.27 3.95
CA GLN A 66 -32.84 4.95 3.33
C GLN A 66 -33.32 5.05 1.87
N GLN A 67 -34.23 5.99 1.58
CA GLN A 67 -34.80 6.21 0.24
C GLN A 67 -33.87 6.97 -0.72
N ARG A 68 -33.04 7.89 -0.20
CA ARG A 68 -32.13 8.74 -1.02
C ARG A 68 -31.06 8.00 -1.83
N SER A 69 -30.94 6.69 -1.69
CA SER A 69 -29.85 5.93 -2.30
C SER A 69 -30.35 4.66 -2.97
N GLN A 70 -30.13 4.53 -4.29
CA GLN A 70 -30.35 3.31 -5.09
C GLN A 70 -29.63 2.09 -4.51
N THR A 71 -28.51 2.32 -3.82
CA THR A 71 -27.90 1.36 -2.91
C THR A 71 -27.78 2.05 -1.54
N PRO A 72 -28.67 1.77 -0.56
CA PRO A 72 -28.47 2.26 0.79
C PRO A 72 -27.09 1.85 1.23
N SER A 73 -26.19 2.84 1.32
CA SER A 73 -24.91 2.60 1.95
C SER A 73 -25.25 2.34 3.41
N GLN A 74 -25.45 1.06 3.71
CA GLN A 74 -25.75 0.55 5.04
C GLN A 74 -24.72 1.11 6.03
N SER A 75 -23.51 1.38 5.55
CA SER A 75 -22.49 2.11 6.30
C SER A 75 -22.93 3.51 6.74
N TYR A 76 -23.43 4.39 5.87
CA TYR A 76 -23.83 5.75 6.25
C TYR A 76 -24.96 5.73 7.28
N PHE A 77 -26.02 4.96 7.01
CA PHE A 77 -27.13 4.77 7.94
C PHE A 77 -26.66 4.27 9.32
N LYS A 78 -25.80 3.25 9.33
CA LYS A 78 -25.24 2.71 10.57
C LYS A 78 -24.42 3.73 11.34
N HIS A 79 -23.57 4.51 10.65
CA HIS A 79 -22.76 5.53 11.29
C HIS A 79 -23.60 6.70 11.82
N THR A 80 -24.72 7.05 11.15
CA THR A 80 -25.71 7.98 11.70
C THR A 80 -26.30 7.45 13.00
N VAL A 81 -26.85 6.23 13.00
CA VAL A 81 -27.45 5.62 14.20
C VAL A 81 -26.43 5.47 15.34
N TYR A 82 -25.20 5.01 15.06
CA TYR A 82 -24.17 4.89 16.09
C TYR A 82 -23.68 6.25 16.60
N GLY A 83 -23.59 7.26 15.73
CA GLY A 83 -23.27 8.62 16.11
C GLY A 83 -24.33 9.20 17.06
N LEU A 84 -25.62 9.01 16.76
CA LEU A 84 -26.73 9.44 17.61
C LEU A 84 -26.76 8.71 18.95
N ARG A 85 -26.60 7.38 18.95
CA ARG A 85 -26.48 6.59 20.19
C ARG A 85 -25.35 7.10 21.07
N PHE A 86 -24.22 7.43 20.47
CA PHE A 86 -23.08 7.96 21.20
C PHE A 86 -23.35 9.39 21.72
N LEU A 87 -24.04 10.22 20.95
CA LEU A 87 -24.48 11.55 21.38
C LEU A 87 -25.43 11.47 22.59
N LEU A 88 -26.45 10.62 22.54
CA LEU A 88 -27.37 10.42 23.67
C LEU A 88 -26.63 9.98 24.93
N LYS A 89 -25.70 9.03 24.79
CA LYS A 89 -24.84 8.61 25.91
C LYS A 89 -24.00 9.75 26.47
N THR A 90 -23.55 10.65 25.62
CA THR A 90 -22.68 11.79 25.97
C THR A 90 -23.45 12.87 26.73
N GLU A 91 -24.69 13.13 26.33
CA GLU A 91 -25.59 14.12 26.96
C GLU A 91 -26.36 13.52 28.17
N GLY A 92 -26.09 12.27 28.54
CA GLY A 92 -26.74 11.62 29.70
C GLY A 92 -28.21 11.22 29.46
N LEU A 93 -28.66 11.20 28.20
CA LEU A 93 -30.03 10.88 27.84
C LEU A 93 -30.24 9.36 27.74
N PRO A 94 -31.45 8.88 28.06
CA PRO A 94 -31.76 7.46 27.94
C PRO A 94 -31.66 7.01 26.48
N TYR A 95 -31.19 5.78 26.25
CA TYR A 95 -31.05 5.21 24.90
C TYR A 95 -32.36 5.17 24.11
N ASN A 96 -33.50 5.14 24.81
CA ASN A 96 -34.83 5.11 24.22
C ASN A 96 -35.33 6.49 23.79
N PHE A 97 -34.64 7.58 24.14
CA PHE A 97 -35.07 8.95 23.87
C PHE A 97 -35.42 9.19 22.39
N LEU A 98 -34.60 8.67 21.46
CA LEU A 98 -34.82 8.82 20.00
C LEU A 98 -35.39 7.56 19.32
N HIS A 99 -35.82 6.54 20.07
CA HIS A 99 -36.33 5.27 19.53
C HIS A 99 -35.52 4.70 18.34
N LEU A 100 -34.19 4.73 18.45
CA LEU A 100 -33.30 4.39 17.34
C LEU A 100 -33.38 2.89 16.99
N PRO A 101 -33.38 2.53 15.68
CA PRO A 101 -33.53 1.15 15.26
C PRO A 101 -32.34 0.28 15.70
N ALA A 102 -32.62 -0.99 15.99
CA ALA A 102 -31.59 -2.00 16.18
C ALA A 102 -31.03 -2.42 14.81
N ILE A 103 -29.71 -2.32 14.65
CA ILE A 103 -29.05 -2.72 13.41
C ILE A 103 -28.68 -4.20 13.52
N PRO A 104 -29.22 -5.09 12.68
CA PRO A 104 -28.83 -6.49 12.68
C PRO A 104 -27.37 -6.64 12.22
N LYS A 105 -26.64 -7.54 12.89
CA LYS A 105 -25.28 -7.92 12.50
C LYS A 105 -25.37 -8.86 11.31
N VAL A 106 -25.16 -8.32 10.10
CA VAL A 106 -25.02 -9.14 8.90
C VAL A 106 -23.57 -9.59 8.78
N ASN A 107 -23.30 -10.86 9.08
CA ASN A 107 -21.98 -11.46 8.93
C ASN A 107 -21.84 -12.00 7.50
N LYS A 108 -21.43 -11.16 6.56
CA LYS A 108 -21.00 -11.64 5.23
C LYS A 108 -19.56 -12.10 5.34
N LEU A 109 -19.27 -13.28 4.80
CA LEU A 109 -17.90 -13.74 4.63
C LEU A 109 -17.21 -12.78 3.63
N PRO A 110 -16.03 -12.22 3.98
CA PRO A 110 -15.28 -11.42 3.03
C PRO A 110 -14.84 -12.30 1.88
N VAL A 111 -14.95 -11.79 0.65
CA VAL A 111 -14.33 -12.42 -0.51
C VAL A 111 -12.83 -12.34 -0.31
N ILE A 112 -12.17 -13.49 -0.21
CA ILE A 112 -10.72 -13.60 -0.07
C ILE A 112 -10.11 -13.81 -1.46
N LEU A 113 -8.96 -13.19 -1.70
CA LEU A 113 -8.22 -13.35 -2.94
C LEU A 113 -7.39 -14.65 -2.90
N SER A 114 -7.36 -15.37 -4.02
CA SER A 114 -6.52 -16.56 -4.18
C SER A 114 -5.04 -16.19 -4.32
N ARG A 115 -4.15 -17.16 -4.12
CA ARG A 115 -2.71 -16.97 -4.30
C ARG A 115 -2.37 -16.56 -5.75
N GLU A 116 -3.06 -17.13 -6.75
CA GLU A 116 -2.85 -16.78 -8.15
C GLU A 116 -3.32 -15.35 -8.45
N GLU A 117 -4.42 -14.90 -7.86
CA GLU A 117 -4.91 -13.53 -8.00
C GLU A 117 -3.91 -12.51 -7.45
N ILE A 118 -3.34 -12.76 -6.27
CA ILE A 118 -2.30 -11.90 -5.70
C ILE A 118 -1.05 -11.88 -6.58
N TRP A 119 -0.65 -13.03 -7.13
CA TRP A 119 0.49 -13.09 -8.06
C TRP A 119 0.24 -12.28 -9.33
N ARG A 120 -0.97 -12.37 -9.91
CA ARG A 120 -1.37 -11.54 -11.06
C ARG A 120 -1.31 -10.06 -10.71
N MET A 121 -1.85 -9.64 -9.57
CA MET A 121 -1.77 -8.25 -9.10
C MET A 121 -0.32 -7.74 -8.97
N LEU A 122 0.59 -8.58 -8.47
CA LEU A 122 2.02 -8.25 -8.37
C LEU A 122 2.72 -8.15 -9.72
N GLN A 123 2.31 -8.95 -10.71
CA GLN A 123 2.87 -8.88 -12.07
C GLN A 123 2.38 -7.64 -12.81
N THR A 124 1.09 -7.33 -12.73
CA THR A 124 0.46 -6.17 -13.41
C THR A 124 0.94 -4.83 -12.86
N ALA A 125 1.28 -4.74 -11.57
CA ALA A 125 1.69 -3.48 -10.97
C ALA A 125 3.03 -2.95 -11.55
N GLU A 126 3.03 -1.97 -12.44
CA GLU A 126 4.27 -1.47 -13.07
C GLU A 126 5.25 -0.83 -12.08
N LEU A 127 4.72 -0.05 -11.12
CA LEU A 127 5.53 0.64 -10.14
C LEU A 127 5.94 -0.32 -9.02
N LEU A 128 7.25 -0.37 -8.73
CA LEU A 128 7.74 -1.19 -7.61
C LEU A 128 7.10 -0.78 -6.28
N LYS A 129 6.75 0.49 -6.09
CA LYS A 129 6.04 0.95 -4.89
C LYS A 129 4.73 0.18 -4.67
N HIS A 130 3.97 -0.12 -5.72
CA HIS A 130 2.71 -0.86 -5.62
C HIS A 130 2.96 -2.35 -5.37
N LYS A 131 3.95 -2.95 -6.05
CA LYS A 131 4.39 -4.32 -5.75
C LYS A 131 4.80 -4.47 -4.28
N LEU A 132 5.49 -3.44 -3.76
CA LEU A 132 5.93 -3.38 -2.37
C LEU A 132 4.75 -3.30 -1.39
N LEU A 133 3.77 -2.44 -1.66
CA LEU A 133 2.58 -2.36 -0.83
C LEU A 133 1.81 -3.69 -0.81
N ILE A 134 1.57 -4.29 -1.98
CA ILE A 134 0.82 -5.55 -2.08
C ILE A 134 1.56 -6.68 -1.37
N GLY A 135 2.87 -6.82 -1.58
CA GLY A 135 3.67 -7.85 -0.95
C GLY A 135 3.79 -7.71 0.57
N LEU A 136 3.86 -6.47 1.10
CA LEU A 136 3.86 -6.21 2.54
C LEU A 136 2.50 -6.50 3.18
N ILE A 137 1.40 -6.08 2.54
CA ILE A 137 0.03 -6.36 3.02
C ILE A 137 -0.22 -7.87 3.05
N TYR A 138 0.08 -8.56 1.96
CA TYR A 138 -0.17 -10.00 1.84
C TYR A 138 0.80 -10.83 2.69
N GLY A 139 2.10 -10.53 2.65
CA GLY A 139 3.14 -11.33 3.31
C GLY A 139 3.21 -11.14 4.83
N CYS A 140 2.96 -9.91 5.32
CA CYS A 140 3.04 -9.57 6.74
C CYS A 140 1.67 -9.26 7.37
N GLY A 141 0.56 -9.36 6.62
CA GLY A 141 -0.79 -9.12 7.14
C GLY A 141 -1.00 -7.68 7.64
N LEU A 142 -0.37 -6.71 6.98
CA LEU A 142 -0.36 -5.32 7.42
C LEU A 142 -1.61 -4.56 6.99
N ARG A 143 -2.10 -3.67 7.85
CA ARG A 143 -3.20 -2.75 7.50
C ARG A 143 -2.68 -1.62 6.61
N CYS A 144 -3.54 -1.06 5.75
CA CYS A 144 -3.14 -0.01 4.80
C CYS A 144 -2.44 1.20 5.45
N MET A 145 -2.88 1.61 6.66
CA MET A 145 -2.24 2.71 7.40
C MET A 145 -0.92 2.28 8.02
N GLU A 146 -0.79 1.04 8.48
CA GLU A 146 0.46 0.50 9.03
C GLU A 146 1.52 0.52 7.93
N VAL A 147 1.21 0.00 6.73
CA VAL A 147 2.16 -0.03 5.60
C VAL A 147 2.61 1.36 5.17
N ARG A 148 1.69 2.34 5.19
CA ARG A 148 2.00 3.73 4.81
C ARG A 148 2.99 4.39 5.78
N ASN A 149 2.94 4.02 7.05
CA ASN A 149 3.72 4.63 8.13
C ASN A 149 4.99 3.81 8.48
N ILE A 150 5.32 2.78 7.69
CA ILE A 150 6.58 2.05 7.89
C ILE A 150 7.77 2.94 7.55
N GLU A 151 8.75 2.95 8.44
CA GLU A 151 10.02 3.63 8.27
C GLU A 151 11.16 2.59 8.22
N LEU A 152 12.31 2.98 7.66
CA LEU A 152 13.47 2.08 7.56
C LEU A 152 13.96 1.58 8.92
N GLN A 153 13.86 2.42 9.96
CA GLN A 153 14.24 2.07 11.34
C GLN A 153 13.37 0.96 11.95
N HIS A 154 12.19 0.72 11.40
CA HIS A 154 11.30 -0.34 11.86
C HIS A 154 11.68 -1.72 11.31
N LEU A 155 12.58 -1.79 10.32
CA LEU A 155 13.02 -3.04 9.73
C LEU A 155 14.32 -3.50 10.39
N ASP A 156 14.23 -4.64 11.09
CA ASP A 156 15.39 -5.35 11.60
C ASP A 156 15.80 -6.41 10.55
N PHE A 157 16.86 -6.10 9.79
CA PHE A 157 17.36 -6.98 8.75
C PHE A 157 18.12 -8.19 9.30
N ASP A 158 18.72 -8.06 10.48
CA ASP A 158 19.50 -9.12 11.12
C ASP A 158 18.57 -10.20 11.66
N ARG A 159 17.50 -9.77 12.36
CA ARG A 159 16.47 -10.67 12.90
C ARG A 159 15.38 -11.00 11.89
N LYS A 160 15.35 -10.34 10.73
CA LYS A 160 14.31 -10.45 9.70
C LYS A 160 12.92 -10.19 10.28
N MET A 161 12.80 -9.13 11.09
CA MET A 161 11.56 -8.75 11.74
C MET A 161 11.15 -7.33 11.33
N LEU A 162 9.86 -7.11 11.18
CA LEU A 162 9.28 -5.78 11.02
C LEU A 162 8.61 -5.38 12.33
N HIS A 163 9.05 -4.26 12.90
CA HIS A 163 8.42 -3.62 14.03
C HIS A 163 7.26 -2.75 13.56
N ILE A 164 6.04 -3.06 13.96
CA ILE A 164 4.87 -2.23 13.65
C ILE A 164 4.61 -1.34 14.85
N VAL A 165 4.86 -0.05 14.66
CA VAL A 165 4.64 0.99 15.67
C VAL A 165 3.26 1.62 15.47
N GLN A 166 2.55 1.85 16.58
CA GLN A 166 1.24 2.49 16.61
C GLN A 166 0.19 1.82 15.72
N GLY A 167 0.09 0.48 15.82
CA GLY A 167 -1.01 -0.26 15.20
C GLY A 167 -2.38 0.19 15.70
N LYS A 168 -3.47 -0.35 15.13
CA LYS A 168 -4.84 0.00 15.56
C LYS A 168 -5.00 -0.16 17.08
N GLY A 169 -5.35 0.93 17.77
CA GLY A 169 -5.44 0.96 19.23
C GLY A 169 -4.10 1.16 19.95
N GLN A 170 -3.10 1.72 19.26
CA GLN A 170 -1.74 1.95 19.78
C GLN A 170 -1.05 0.66 20.23
N LYS A 171 -1.26 -0.42 19.48
CA LYS A 171 -0.67 -1.73 19.77
C LYS A 171 0.52 -1.98 18.86
N ASP A 172 1.68 -2.13 19.48
CA ASP A 172 2.91 -2.46 18.79
C ASP A 172 3.06 -3.98 18.69
N ARG A 173 3.64 -4.44 17.58
CA ARG A 173 3.91 -5.88 17.38
C ARG A 173 5.04 -6.08 16.41
N TYR A 174 5.76 -7.18 16.58
CA TYR A 174 6.73 -7.66 15.60
C TYR A 174 6.07 -8.67 14.66
N VAL A 175 6.37 -8.57 13.38
CA VAL A 175 5.92 -9.51 12.35
C VAL A 175 7.13 -10.07 11.61
N PRO A 176 7.21 -11.40 11.41
CA PRO A 176 8.30 -11.99 10.65
C PRO A 176 8.28 -11.47 9.21
N LEU A 177 9.46 -11.15 8.71
CA LEU A 177 9.64 -10.65 7.38
C LEU A 177 10.17 -11.78 6.49
N SER A 178 9.25 -12.53 5.90
CA SER A 178 9.54 -13.76 5.15
C SER A 178 10.33 -13.54 3.85
N ASN A 179 10.43 -12.29 3.39
CA ASN A 179 10.85 -11.97 2.03
C ASN A 179 12.02 -10.97 2.02
N THR A 180 13.18 -11.42 2.49
CA THR A 180 14.43 -10.65 2.61
C THR A 180 14.85 -9.97 1.30
N GLU A 181 14.70 -10.63 0.15
CA GLU A 181 14.99 -10.06 -1.18
C GLU A 181 14.07 -8.89 -1.54
N PHE A 182 12.80 -8.98 -1.15
CA PHE A 182 11.83 -7.92 -1.39
C PHE A 182 12.08 -6.71 -0.50
N VAL A 183 12.48 -6.93 0.75
CA VAL A 183 12.88 -5.85 1.67
C VAL A 183 14.22 -5.23 1.30
N ARG A 184 15.19 -6.02 0.83
CA ARG A 184 16.41 -5.49 0.22
C ARG A 184 16.08 -4.58 -0.97
N ARG A 185 15.14 -4.97 -1.84
CA ARG A 185 14.66 -4.14 -2.95
C ARG A 185 13.88 -2.92 -2.48
N PHE A 186 13.11 -3.04 -1.39
CA PHE A 186 12.41 -1.95 -0.70
C PHE A 186 13.38 -0.88 -0.18
N SER A 187 14.45 -1.28 0.51
CA SER A 187 15.50 -0.39 1.03
C SER A 187 16.28 0.33 -0.08
N LEU A 188 16.39 -0.27 -1.27
CA LEU A 188 16.98 0.38 -2.46
C LEU A 188 16.06 1.44 -3.11
N HIS A 189 14.83 1.62 -2.62
CA HIS A 189 13.82 2.50 -3.22
C HIS A 189 13.19 3.50 -2.26
N ILE A 190 13.07 3.17 -0.97
CA ILE A 190 12.71 4.12 0.07
C ILE A 190 13.99 4.80 0.51
N LEU A 191 14.20 5.98 -0.04
CA LEU A 191 15.24 6.88 0.39
C LEU A 191 14.63 7.89 1.37
N PRO A 192 15.34 8.27 2.45
CA PRO A 192 14.91 9.34 3.34
C PRO A 192 14.52 10.60 2.54
N ARG A 193 13.67 11.48 3.11
CA ARG A 193 13.42 12.79 2.51
C ARG A 193 14.76 13.46 2.18
N ARG A 194 14.96 13.87 0.92
CA ARG A 194 16.18 14.45 0.30
C ARG A 194 17.20 13.48 -0.32
N PHE A 195 16.99 12.17 -0.25
CA PHE A 195 17.84 11.20 -0.98
C PHE A 195 17.16 10.75 -2.28
N VAL A 196 17.91 10.73 -3.40
CA VAL A 196 17.44 10.32 -4.74
C VAL A 196 18.09 8.99 -5.16
N ARG A 197 17.35 8.13 -5.89
CA ARG A 197 17.77 6.79 -6.33
C ARG A 197 19.16 6.78 -7.00
N ILE A 198 20.11 6.07 -6.39
CA ILE A 198 21.49 5.87 -6.88
C ILE A 198 21.57 5.11 -8.23
N ARG A 199 20.47 4.51 -8.71
CA ARG A 199 20.49 3.80 -10.00
C ARG A 199 20.75 4.71 -11.22
N HIS A 200 20.54 6.01 -11.08
CA HIS A 200 20.87 6.99 -12.12
C HIS A 200 21.97 7.99 -11.71
N TYR A 201 22.47 7.93 -10.47
CA TYR A 201 23.47 8.87 -9.95
C TYR A 201 24.42 8.18 -8.95
N GLY A 202 25.72 8.47 -9.04
CA GLY A 202 26.75 7.91 -8.16
C GLY A 202 27.53 6.76 -8.77
N ILE A 203 28.29 6.05 -7.93
CA ILE A 203 29.35 5.10 -8.33
C ILE A 203 28.84 3.92 -9.17
N LEU A 204 27.56 3.57 -9.03
CA LEU A 204 26.93 2.41 -9.68
C LEU A 204 25.97 2.80 -10.81
N SER A 205 25.94 4.07 -11.23
CA SER A 205 25.15 4.48 -12.39
C SER A 205 25.66 3.82 -13.68
N SER A 206 24.79 3.70 -14.69
CA SER A 206 25.17 3.13 -15.99
C SER A 206 26.22 3.96 -16.74
N SER A 207 26.38 5.24 -16.40
CA SER A 207 27.43 6.13 -16.91
C SER A 207 28.76 5.95 -16.14
N TRP A 208 28.74 5.73 -14.83
CA TRP A 208 29.97 5.48 -14.05
C TRP A 208 30.54 4.08 -14.27
N LYS A 209 29.68 3.07 -14.46
CA LYS A 209 30.10 1.71 -14.82
C LYS A 209 30.83 1.64 -16.16
N ARG A 210 30.51 2.55 -17.09
CA ARG A 210 31.23 2.73 -18.35
C ARG A 210 32.42 3.65 -18.12
N GLY A 211 33.59 3.10 -17.83
CA GLY A 211 34.84 3.86 -17.69
C GLY A 211 35.26 4.12 -16.24
N LYS A 212 34.58 5.00 -15.49
CA LYS A 212 35.08 5.45 -14.17
C LYS A 212 35.28 4.33 -13.16
N LEU A 213 34.35 3.38 -13.08
CA LEU A 213 34.47 2.22 -12.19
C LEU A 213 35.61 1.29 -12.65
N GLN A 214 35.81 1.13 -13.96
CA GLN A 214 36.87 0.28 -14.53
C GLN A 214 38.25 0.90 -14.23
N ASN A 215 38.40 2.22 -14.40
CA ASN A 215 39.64 2.93 -14.07
C ASN A 215 39.97 2.79 -12.58
N LEU A 216 38.98 2.95 -11.70
CA LEU A 216 39.19 2.83 -10.26
C LEU A 216 39.52 1.39 -9.83
N GLN A 217 38.97 0.39 -10.52
CA GLN A 217 39.33 -1.02 -10.33
C GLN A 217 40.76 -1.31 -10.78
N SER A 218 41.23 -0.66 -11.86
CA SER A 218 42.62 -0.73 -12.30
C SER A 218 43.56 -0.05 -11.30
N ASP A 219 43.23 1.15 -10.83
CA ASP A 219 44.02 1.89 -9.83
C ASP A 219 44.16 1.12 -8.51
N LEU A 220 43.09 0.42 -8.11
CA LEU A 220 43.06 -0.44 -6.92
C LEU A 220 43.58 -1.86 -7.17
N ASN A 221 44.06 -2.16 -8.38
CA ASN A 221 44.62 -3.44 -8.79
C ASN A 221 43.68 -4.65 -8.55
N ILE A 222 42.37 -4.43 -8.70
CA ILE A 222 41.34 -5.44 -8.49
C ILE A 222 41.27 -6.34 -9.72
N ARG A 223 41.64 -7.62 -9.57
CA ARG A 223 41.52 -8.61 -10.65
C ARG A 223 40.07 -9.03 -10.85
N ILE A 224 39.46 -8.58 -11.94
CA ILE A 224 38.13 -9.03 -12.33
C ILE A 224 38.28 -10.38 -13.03
N PRO A 225 37.63 -11.46 -12.57
CA PRO A 225 37.66 -12.72 -13.28
C PRO A 225 36.94 -12.58 -14.62
N GLU A 226 37.62 -12.90 -15.72
CA GLU A 226 37.02 -12.91 -17.05
C GLU A 226 35.92 -13.98 -17.11
N ALA A 227 34.70 -13.56 -17.42
CA ALA A 227 33.59 -14.47 -17.60
C ALA A 227 33.78 -15.25 -18.91
N LYS A 228 34.03 -16.56 -18.82
CA LYS A 228 34.10 -17.43 -20.00
C LYS A 228 32.74 -17.38 -20.74
N PRO A 229 32.73 -17.15 -22.06
CA PRO A 229 31.50 -17.15 -22.83
C PRO A 229 30.82 -18.51 -22.73
N LYS A 230 29.52 -18.52 -22.44
CA LYS A 230 28.75 -19.77 -22.40
C LYS A 230 28.44 -20.23 -23.81
N THR A 231 28.75 -21.48 -24.12
CA THR A 231 28.31 -22.10 -25.36
C THR A 231 26.78 -22.22 -25.36
N LEU A 232 26.12 -21.57 -26.33
CA LEU A 232 24.65 -21.57 -26.42
C LEU A 232 24.09 -22.85 -27.05
N LEU A 233 24.87 -23.52 -27.90
CA LEU A 233 24.51 -24.77 -28.56
C LEU A 233 25.58 -25.79 -28.28
N ASN A 234 25.24 -26.92 -27.67
CA ASN A 234 26.22 -27.95 -27.34
C ASN A 234 26.48 -28.92 -28.50
N LYS A 235 25.61 -28.97 -29.52
CA LYS A 235 25.72 -29.85 -30.70
C LYS A 235 25.42 -29.10 -31.99
N CYS A 236 26.06 -29.51 -33.08
CA CYS A 236 25.79 -28.96 -34.41
C CYS A 236 24.36 -29.29 -34.86
N ARG A 237 23.62 -28.29 -35.35
CA ARG A 237 22.24 -28.48 -35.86
C ARG A 237 22.18 -29.36 -37.12
N CYS A 238 23.25 -29.40 -37.91
CA CYS A 238 23.28 -30.13 -39.18
C CYS A 238 23.60 -31.61 -39.00
N PHE A 239 24.65 -31.93 -38.23
CA PHE A 239 25.17 -33.31 -38.13
C PHE A 239 24.95 -33.98 -36.76
N LYS A 240 24.54 -33.23 -35.72
CA LYS A 240 24.24 -33.72 -34.34
C LYS A 240 25.34 -34.54 -33.64
N GLU A 241 26.51 -34.67 -34.23
CA GLU A 241 27.70 -35.31 -33.68
C GLU A 241 28.72 -34.26 -33.18
N GLY A 242 29.48 -34.61 -32.14
CA GLY A 242 30.48 -33.74 -31.50
C GLY A 242 29.91 -32.65 -30.58
N ASN A 243 30.79 -32.06 -29.76
CA ASN A 243 30.48 -30.94 -28.88
C ASN A 243 30.95 -29.62 -29.51
N LEU A 244 30.04 -28.65 -29.62
CA LEU A 244 30.41 -27.30 -30.03
C LEU A 244 31.03 -26.54 -28.83
N VAL A 245 32.04 -25.74 -29.11
CA VAL A 245 32.65 -24.82 -28.15
C VAL A 245 32.59 -23.42 -28.72
N THR A 246 32.10 -22.45 -27.95
CA THR A 246 32.12 -21.05 -28.36
C THR A 246 33.53 -20.50 -28.20
N ILE A 247 34.19 -20.29 -29.34
CA ILE A 247 35.52 -19.68 -29.41
C ILE A 247 35.49 -18.15 -29.32
N ALA A 248 34.41 -17.51 -29.78
CA ALA A 248 34.23 -16.05 -29.73
C ALA A 248 32.74 -15.67 -29.75
N LEU A 249 32.39 -14.55 -29.11
CA LEU A 249 31.07 -13.92 -29.16
C LEU A 249 31.21 -12.53 -29.78
N PHE A 250 30.47 -12.27 -30.85
CA PHE A 250 30.45 -10.96 -31.51
C PHE A 250 29.22 -10.17 -31.11
N GLY A 251 29.36 -8.85 -30.99
CA GLY A 251 28.24 -7.94 -30.71
C GLY A 251 27.32 -7.74 -31.91
N GLN A 252 26.34 -6.83 -31.79
CA GLN A 252 25.38 -6.52 -32.86
C GLN A 252 26.00 -6.01 -34.17
N ARG A 253 27.28 -5.61 -34.16
CA ARG A 253 28.03 -5.18 -35.35
C ARG A 253 28.63 -6.34 -36.15
N GLY A 254 28.43 -7.59 -35.70
CA GLY A 254 28.96 -8.78 -36.36
C GLY A 254 30.46 -9.01 -36.12
N PRO A 255 31.01 -10.11 -36.63
CA PRO A 255 32.45 -10.38 -36.60
C PRO A 255 33.25 -9.38 -37.45
N PRO A 256 34.51 -9.08 -37.10
CA PRO A 256 35.43 -8.34 -37.97
C PRO A 256 35.56 -9.01 -39.34
N GLN A 257 35.88 -8.23 -40.38
CA GLN A 257 36.03 -8.73 -41.76
C GLN A 257 36.99 -9.92 -41.84
N ASP A 258 38.07 -9.89 -41.05
CA ASP A 258 39.12 -10.92 -41.00
C ASP A 258 38.64 -12.27 -40.43
N PHE A 259 37.50 -12.28 -39.72
CA PHE A 259 36.87 -13.49 -39.18
C PHE A 259 35.95 -14.20 -40.19
N LEU A 260 35.62 -13.54 -41.29
CA LEU A 260 34.91 -14.16 -42.41
C LEU A 260 35.98 -14.85 -43.27
N PHE A 261 36.29 -16.10 -42.95
CA PHE A 261 37.15 -16.92 -43.80
C PHE A 261 36.64 -16.86 -45.24
N VAL A 262 37.51 -16.42 -46.16
CA VAL A 262 37.32 -16.50 -47.60
C VAL A 262 36.77 -17.89 -47.91
N THR A 263 35.52 -17.95 -48.36
CA THR A 263 34.94 -19.18 -48.91
C THR A 263 35.72 -19.51 -50.18
N GLN A 264 36.85 -20.20 -50.05
CA GLN A 264 37.37 -20.98 -51.16
C GLN A 264 36.33 -22.08 -51.44
N PRO A 265 35.79 -22.17 -52.66
CA PRO A 265 34.87 -23.22 -52.99
C PRO A 265 35.67 -24.52 -52.97
N LEU A 266 35.45 -25.35 -51.94
CA LEU A 266 35.88 -26.74 -51.96
C LEU A 266 35.17 -27.40 -53.15
N SER A 267 35.95 -27.68 -54.19
CA SER A 267 35.51 -28.44 -55.36
C SER A 267 34.94 -29.78 -54.88
N ALA A 268 33.69 -30.06 -55.27
CA ALA A 268 33.05 -31.33 -55.01
C ALA A 268 33.80 -32.46 -55.73
N LYS A 269 34.26 -33.46 -54.96
CA LYS A 269 34.50 -34.83 -55.40
C LYS A 269 33.79 -35.76 -54.45
#